data_AF-A0A4P5Q7Y7-F1
#
_entry.id   AF-A0A4P5Q7Y7-F1
#
_cell.length_a   1.000
_cell.length_b   1.000
_cell.length_c   1.000
_cell.angle_alpha   90.00
_cell.angle_beta   90.00
_cell.angle_gamma   90.00
#
_symmetry.space_group_name_H-M   'P 1'
#
loop_
_entity.id
_entity.type
_entity.pdbx_description
1 polymer ?
#
loop_
_entity_poly.entity_id
_entity_poly.type
_entity_poly.pdbx_seq_one_letter_code
_entity_poly.pdbx_strand_id
1 'polypeptide(L)'
;MASVYFLFGTLFIFSPVFFAVQFIVFLLAFISGGYRATKYGLIFITIAIISLLLHEINGVVDKIYIFTIVCCFYALTVPSIYANCKKAIGKDGWRGFVNFCIKFHIITFLLQFFAFKLFNIDIDYGKLLLGPPHRSSYDGFDYRATGVFAEPSIFSIHMLTLLVMKYILENKNSIMVYIALACMAISGSTFSVICVALFFILTIKFTIKWVVGGVATFFVLSPIVYENILWRMSYVASGNDGSTSYKLNLLKTLYEDATVFNIGHGMVGYYENAPDYLQSLFDMTLFGSNILVFGFWLGGVLSIIWVTYFIRFQKISLRMMILCLLPCLKLTFLFPIFWLYLAFLAGYFGGKNEKY
;
A
#
# COMPACT_ATOMS: atom_id res chain seq x y z
N MET A 1 -3.52 11.44 -22.08
CA MET A 1 -2.27 11.61 -21.30
C MET A 1 -2.46 11.35 -19.81
N ALA A 2 -3.38 12.01 -19.11
CA ALA A 2 -3.57 11.79 -17.66
C ALA A 2 -3.86 10.32 -17.31
N SER A 3 -4.66 9.61 -18.12
CA SER A 3 -4.92 8.17 -17.98
C SER A 3 -3.67 7.27 -18.03
N VAL A 4 -2.63 7.69 -18.77
CA VAL A 4 -1.35 6.95 -18.89
C VAL A 4 -0.47 7.20 -17.67
N TYR A 5 -0.36 8.45 -17.20
CA TYR A 5 0.36 8.77 -15.95
C TYR A 5 -0.25 8.07 -14.73
N PHE A 6 -1.56 7.89 -14.75
CA PHE A 6 -2.28 7.18 -13.69
C PHE A 6 -2.05 5.68 -13.75
N LEU A 7 -2.02 5.12 -14.96
CA LEU A 7 -1.67 3.72 -15.18
C LEU A 7 -0.26 3.42 -14.66
N PHE A 8 0.72 4.27 -14.98
CA PHE A 8 2.07 4.12 -14.45
C PHE A 8 2.14 4.28 -12.93
N GLY A 9 1.33 5.14 -12.31
CA GLY A 9 1.27 5.29 -10.85
C GLY A 9 0.61 4.15 -10.07
N THR A 10 -0.17 3.30 -10.73
CA THR A 10 -0.87 2.13 -10.11
C THR A 10 -0.20 0.81 -10.42
N LEU A 11 0.39 0.68 -11.60
CA LEU A 11 1.25 -0.43 -11.97
C LEU A 11 2.56 -0.28 -11.20
N PHE A 12 2.55 -0.56 -9.90
CA PHE A 12 3.77 -0.55 -9.12
C PHE A 12 4.42 -1.93 -9.26
N ILE A 13 5.26 -2.06 -10.27
CA ILE A 13 6.10 -3.25 -10.43
C ILE A 13 7.43 -2.90 -9.78
N PHE A 14 7.83 -3.69 -8.78
CA PHE A 14 9.17 -3.60 -8.21
C PHE A 14 10.16 -4.05 -9.28
N SER A 15 10.61 -3.12 -10.13
CA SER A 15 11.60 -3.31 -11.17
C SER A 15 12.38 -2.01 -11.33
N PRO A 16 13.72 -2.01 -11.25
CA PRO A 16 14.54 -0.80 -11.43
C PRO A 16 14.23 -0.08 -12.75
N VAL A 17 14.02 -0.84 -13.83
CA VAL A 17 13.65 -0.29 -15.14
C VAL A 17 12.28 0.38 -15.06
N PHE A 18 11.31 -0.28 -14.43
CA PHE A 18 9.98 0.27 -14.29
C PHE A 18 9.96 1.53 -13.40
N PHE A 19 10.74 1.54 -12.32
CA PHE A 19 10.95 2.72 -11.47
C PHE A 19 11.58 3.88 -12.25
N ALA A 20 12.62 3.62 -13.05
CA ALA A 20 13.25 4.64 -13.87
C ALA A 20 12.27 5.23 -14.90
N VAL A 21 11.48 4.37 -15.56
CA VAL A 21 10.43 4.80 -16.49
C VAL A 21 9.37 5.63 -15.77
N GLN A 22 8.86 5.17 -14.61
CA GLN A 22 7.92 5.95 -13.79
C GLN A 22 8.51 7.31 -13.43
N PHE A 23 9.76 7.36 -12.97
CA PHE A 23 10.43 8.59 -12.56
C PHE A 23 10.51 9.58 -13.73
N ILE A 24 10.99 9.15 -14.89
CA ILE A 24 11.09 9.99 -16.10
C ILE A 24 9.70 10.49 -16.52
N VAL A 25 8.71 9.59 -16.56
CA VAL A 25 7.34 9.91 -16.95
C VAL A 25 6.71 10.95 -16.02
N PHE A 26 6.84 10.79 -14.70
CA PHE A 26 6.31 11.75 -13.72
C PHE A 26 7.08 13.08 -13.74
N LEU A 27 8.40 13.04 -13.92
CA LEU A 27 9.22 14.26 -14.00
C LEU A 27 8.87 15.08 -15.24
N LEU A 28 8.81 14.44 -16.41
CA LEU A 28 8.44 15.11 -17.66
C LEU A 28 7.04 15.68 -17.57
N ALA A 29 6.07 14.93 -17.04
CA ALA A 29 4.71 15.41 -16.83
C ALA A 29 4.67 16.64 -15.91
N PHE A 30 5.46 16.63 -14.83
CA PHE A 30 5.55 17.73 -13.87
C PHE A 30 6.10 19.00 -14.51
N ILE A 31 7.21 18.89 -15.25
CA ILE A 31 7.86 20.01 -15.93
C ILE A 31 6.98 20.54 -17.07
N SER A 32 6.53 19.66 -17.98
CA SER A 32 5.74 20.05 -19.15
C SER A 32 4.39 20.64 -18.77
N GLY A 33 3.82 20.18 -17.66
CA GLY A 33 2.53 20.64 -17.15
C GLY A 33 2.58 21.94 -16.37
N GLY A 34 3.76 22.45 -16.02
CA GLY A 34 3.92 23.64 -15.17
C GLY A 34 3.25 23.50 -13.80
N TYR A 35 3.24 22.27 -13.26
CA TYR A 35 2.45 21.96 -12.06
C TYR A 35 3.10 22.53 -10.79
N ARG A 36 2.28 23.10 -9.90
CA ARG A 36 2.74 23.60 -8.60
C ARG A 36 2.73 22.50 -7.55
N ALA A 37 3.72 22.52 -6.66
CA ALA A 37 3.81 21.65 -5.50
C ALA A 37 2.56 21.77 -4.62
N THR A 38 1.96 20.64 -4.21
CA THR A 38 0.84 20.68 -3.26
C THR A 38 1.36 20.95 -1.85
N LYS A 39 0.56 21.63 -1.02
CA LYS A 39 0.93 21.90 0.38
C LYS A 39 1.26 20.63 1.18
N TYR A 40 0.59 19.50 0.88
CA TYR A 40 0.80 18.23 1.58
C TYR A 40 2.08 17.54 1.15
N GLY A 41 2.40 17.60 -0.15
CA GLY A 41 3.71 17.17 -0.66
C GLY A 41 4.85 17.99 -0.03
N LEU A 42 4.69 19.31 0.03
CA LEU A 42 5.67 20.21 0.65
C LEU A 42 5.87 19.90 2.14
N ILE A 43 4.79 19.71 2.91
CA ILE A 43 4.88 19.32 4.33
C ILE A 43 5.70 18.04 4.49
N PHE A 44 5.41 17.01 3.69
CA PHE A 44 6.16 15.75 3.77
C PHE A 44 7.63 15.96 3.43
N ILE A 45 7.93 16.70 2.36
CA ILE A 45 9.30 17.00 1.93
C ILE A 45 10.05 17.76 3.04
N THR A 46 9.41 18.75 3.67
CA THR A 46 10.01 19.48 4.79
C THR A 46 10.35 18.55 5.95
N ILE A 47 9.41 17.68 6.35
CA ILE A 47 9.64 16.71 7.44
C ILE A 47 10.77 15.73 7.06
N ALA A 48 10.78 15.25 5.82
CA ALA A 48 11.80 14.35 5.30
C ALA A 48 13.20 14.99 5.31
N ILE A 49 13.31 16.25 4.89
CA ILE A 49 14.58 17.00 4.90
C ILE A 49 15.04 17.26 6.34
N ILE A 50 14.14 17.67 7.24
CA ILE A 50 14.50 17.86 8.66
C ILE A 50 14.99 16.54 9.25
N SER A 51 14.30 15.44 9.00
CA SER A 51 14.73 14.11 9.46
C SER A 51 16.09 13.71 8.91
N LEU A 52 16.36 13.97 7.62
CA LEU A 52 17.67 13.71 7.01
C LEU A 52 18.78 14.53 7.68
N LEU A 53 18.56 15.83 7.91
CA LEU A 53 19.53 16.70 8.59
C LEU A 53 19.81 16.23 10.02
N LEU A 54 18.78 15.79 10.74
CA LEU A 54 18.93 15.23 12.09
C LEU A 54 19.78 13.95 12.07
N HIS A 55 19.60 13.07 11.08
CA HIS A 55 20.41 11.86 10.95
C HIS A 55 21.88 12.17 10.62
N GLU A 56 22.12 13.12 9.73
CA GLU A 56 23.47 13.59 9.39
C GLU A 56 24.23 14.15 10.60
N ILE A 57 23.58 15.03 11.37
CA ILE A 57 24.18 15.62 12.57
C ILE A 57 24.55 14.55 13.61
N ASN A 58 23.77 13.47 13.69
CA ASN A 58 24.01 12.36 14.62
C ASN A 58 24.95 11.28 14.05
N GLY A 59 25.55 11.48 12.88
CA GLY A 59 26.48 10.53 12.26
C GLY A 59 25.81 9.25 11.74
N VAL A 60 24.51 9.30 11.47
CA VAL A 60 23.71 8.17 11.02
C VAL A 60 23.43 8.29 9.50
N VAL A 61 24.42 7.88 8.69
CA VAL A 61 24.26 7.17 7.38
C VAL A 61 24.16 7.94 6.03
N ASP A 62 25.09 7.59 5.12
CA ASP A 62 25.16 7.91 3.67
C ASP A 62 24.06 7.30 2.75
N LYS A 63 23.29 6.32 3.22
CA LYS A 63 22.30 5.55 2.42
C LYS A 63 20.83 5.93 2.64
N ILE A 64 20.54 6.85 3.59
CA ILE A 64 19.20 7.43 3.80
C ILE A 64 18.81 8.35 2.63
N TYR A 65 19.81 8.93 1.95
CA TYR A 65 19.61 9.92 0.91
C TYR A 65 18.79 9.42 -0.28
N ILE A 66 19.11 8.25 -0.84
CA ILE A 66 18.47 7.76 -2.07
C ILE A 66 16.97 7.54 -1.85
N PHE A 67 16.61 6.84 -0.77
CA PHE A 67 15.20 6.57 -0.45
C PHE A 67 14.44 7.84 -0.09
N THR A 68 15.10 8.78 0.61
CA THR A 68 14.52 10.11 0.88
C THR A 68 14.23 10.85 -0.41
N ILE A 69 15.16 10.88 -1.36
CA ILE A 69 14.99 11.54 -2.66
C ILE A 69 13.83 10.91 -3.43
N VAL A 70 13.76 9.58 -3.50
CA VAL A 70 12.68 8.88 -4.22
C VAL A 70 11.32 9.17 -3.59
N CYS A 71 11.20 9.11 -2.27
CA CYS A 71 9.93 9.41 -1.59
C CYS A 71 9.52 10.87 -1.76
N CYS A 72 10.46 11.81 -1.62
CA CYS A 72 10.23 13.23 -1.85
C CYS A 72 9.82 13.51 -3.31
N PHE A 73 10.40 12.82 -4.27
CA PHE A 73 10.02 12.92 -5.67
C PHE A 73 8.56 12.52 -5.89
N TYR A 74 8.11 11.38 -5.36
CA TYR A 74 6.71 10.98 -5.49
C TYR A 74 5.77 11.90 -4.70
N ALA A 75 6.18 12.36 -3.52
CA ALA A 75 5.43 13.34 -2.72
C ALA A 75 5.24 14.69 -3.43
N LEU A 76 6.22 15.08 -4.26
CA LEU A 76 6.15 16.28 -5.07
C LEU A 76 5.29 16.05 -6.32
N THR A 77 5.68 15.09 -7.15
CA THR A 77 5.17 14.96 -8.52
C THR A 77 3.75 14.41 -8.54
N VAL A 78 3.46 13.35 -7.78
CA VAL A 78 2.18 12.65 -7.86
C VAL A 78 1.05 13.54 -7.35
N PRO A 79 1.05 14.12 -6.14
CA PRO A 79 -0.03 15.02 -5.72
C PRO A 79 -0.20 16.22 -6.65
N SER A 80 0.88 16.78 -7.20
CA SER A 80 0.84 17.96 -8.07
C SER A 80 0.26 17.71 -9.44
N ILE A 81 0.65 16.62 -10.10
CA ILE A 81 0.05 16.19 -11.37
C ILE A 81 -1.44 15.97 -11.16
N TYR A 82 -1.82 15.35 -10.04
CA TYR A 82 -3.18 14.93 -9.79
C TYR A 82 -4.09 16.04 -9.29
N ALA A 83 -3.59 16.98 -8.48
CA ALA A 83 -4.34 18.17 -8.08
C ALA A 83 -4.77 19.01 -9.30
N ASN A 84 -3.94 19.03 -10.34
CA ASN A 84 -4.25 19.71 -11.60
C ASN A 84 -5.11 18.85 -12.54
N CYS A 85 -4.87 17.54 -12.62
CA CYS A 85 -5.70 16.62 -13.38
C CYS A 85 -7.11 16.43 -12.77
N LYS A 86 -7.30 16.67 -11.47
CA LYS A 86 -8.61 16.63 -10.79
C LYS A 86 -9.66 17.49 -11.49
N LYS A 87 -9.28 18.65 -12.03
CA LYS A 87 -10.19 19.53 -12.77
C LYS A 87 -10.61 18.95 -14.12
N ALA A 88 -9.82 18.03 -14.69
CA ALA A 88 -10.04 17.44 -16.00
C ALA A 88 -10.61 16.00 -15.96
N ILE A 89 -10.29 15.22 -14.93
CA ILE A 89 -10.72 13.82 -14.78
C ILE A 89 -12.01 13.80 -13.97
N GLY A 90 -13.14 13.90 -14.67
CA GLY A 90 -14.46 13.69 -14.08
C GLY A 90 -14.61 12.30 -13.44
N LYS A 91 -15.73 12.10 -12.75
CA LYS A 91 -16.05 10.83 -12.04
C LYS A 91 -15.89 9.59 -12.94
N ASP A 92 -16.31 9.67 -14.19
CA ASP A 92 -16.27 8.55 -15.13
C ASP A 92 -14.83 8.23 -15.60
N GLY A 93 -13.96 9.24 -15.67
CA GLY A 93 -12.54 9.02 -15.94
C GLY A 93 -11.86 8.23 -14.82
N TRP A 94 -12.08 8.63 -13.57
CA TRP A 94 -11.62 7.88 -12.40
C TRP A 94 -12.17 6.46 -12.35
N ARG A 95 -13.46 6.29 -12.67
CA ARG A 95 -14.10 4.96 -12.72
C ARG A 95 -13.47 4.06 -13.79
N GLY A 96 -13.31 4.56 -15.01
CA GLY A 96 -12.69 3.80 -16.11
C GLY A 96 -11.28 3.35 -15.75
N PHE A 97 -10.50 4.25 -15.15
CA PHE A 97 -9.14 4.00 -14.71
C PHE A 97 -9.05 2.92 -13.60
N VAL A 98 -9.79 3.09 -12.51
CA VAL A 98 -9.80 2.12 -11.41
C VAL A 98 -10.25 0.76 -11.92
N ASN A 99 -11.27 0.71 -12.79
CA ASN A 99 -11.74 -0.54 -13.38
C ASN A 99 -10.66 -1.22 -14.24
N PHE A 100 -9.91 -0.47 -15.02
CA PHE A 100 -8.79 -1.00 -15.80
C PHE A 100 -7.75 -1.65 -14.88
N CYS A 101 -7.31 -0.95 -13.83
CA CYS A 101 -6.27 -1.44 -12.93
C CYS A 101 -6.70 -2.70 -12.18
N ILE A 102 -7.95 -2.73 -11.71
CA ILE A 102 -8.52 -3.93 -11.06
C ILE A 102 -8.49 -5.12 -12.03
N LYS A 103 -8.94 -4.93 -13.28
CA LYS A 103 -8.93 -6.00 -14.30
C LYS A 103 -7.51 -6.49 -14.59
N PHE A 104 -6.56 -5.57 -14.76
CA PHE A 104 -5.16 -5.91 -15.00
C PHE A 104 -4.59 -6.79 -13.87
N HIS A 105 -4.80 -6.40 -12.61
CA HIS A 105 -4.31 -7.18 -11.47
C HIS A 105 -5.01 -8.53 -11.31
N ILE A 106 -6.32 -8.61 -11.57
CA ILE A 106 -7.04 -9.89 -11.60
C ILE A 106 -6.45 -10.81 -12.68
N ILE A 107 -6.30 -10.31 -13.91
CA ILE A 107 -5.83 -11.12 -15.04
C ILE A 107 -4.41 -11.65 -14.78
N THR A 108 -3.49 -10.77 -14.38
CA THR A 108 -2.10 -11.16 -14.11
C THR A 108 -1.98 -12.16 -12.96
N PHE A 109 -2.78 -11.98 -11.90
CA PHE A 109 -2.88 -12.93 -10.78
C PHE A 109 -3.42 -14.28 -11.22
N LEU A 110 -4.56 -14.32 -11.92
CA LEU A 110 -5.18 -15.57 -12.36
C LEU A 110 -4.32 -16.31 -13.37
N LEU A 111 -3.66 -15.61 -14.29
CA LEU A 111 -2.71 -16.22 -15.23
C LEU A 111 -1.58 -16.93 -14.47
N GLN A 112 -0.98 -16.26 -13.48
CA GLN A 112 0.07 -16.85 -12.66
C GLN A 112 -0.44 -18.04 -11.84
N PHE A 113 -1.59 -17.90 -11.18
CA PHE A 113 -2.19 -18.95 -10.35
C PHE A 113 -2.52 -20.21 -11.17
N PHE A 114 -3.19 -20.05 -12.31
CA PHE A 114 -3.56 -21.19 -13.16
C PHE A 114 -2.37 -21.78 -13.90
N ALA A 115 -1.40 -20.96 -14.35
CA ALA A 115 -0.17 -21.46 -14.96
C ALA A 115 0.55 -22.43 -14.02
N PHE A 116 0.65 -22.08 -12.74
CA PHE A 116 1.26 -22.96 -11.76
C PHE A 116 0.37 -24.16 -11.44
N LYS A 117 -0.92 -23.95 -11.10
CA LYS A 117 -1.78 -25.04 -10.64
C LYS A 117 -2.16 -26.06 -11.72
N LEU A 118 -2.19 -25.67 -13.00
CA LEU A 118 -2.56 -26.57 -14.11
C LEU A 118 -1.34 -27.13 -14.85
N PHE A 119 -0.27 -26.34 -14.97
CA PHE A 119 0.89 -26.68 -15.80
C PHE A 119 2.21 -26.72 -15.04
N ASN A 120 2.22 -26.42 -13.73
CA ASN A 120 3.42 -26.29 -12.90
C ASN A 120 4.43 -25.25 -13.45
N ILE A 121 3.93 -24.21 -14.13
CA ILE A 121 4.73 -23.11 -14.67
C ILE A 121 4.69 -21.93 -13.71
N ASP A 122 5.84 -21.53 -13.20
CA ASP A 122 5.98 -20.34 -12.37
C ASP A 122 6.18 -19.08 -13.22
N ILE A 123 5.17 -18.19 -13.25
CA ILE A 123 5.27 -16.90 -13.92
C ILE A 123 5.77 -15.85 -12.92
N ASP A 124 7.07 -15.59 -12.93
CA ASP A 124 7.71 -14.53 -12.14
C ASP A 124 7.81 -13.23 -12.95
N TYR A 125 6.77 -12.39 -12.87
CA TYR A 125 6.74 -11.08 -13.54
C TYR A 125 7.86 -10.14 -13.06
N GLY A 126 8.33 -10.30 -11.81
CA GLY A 126 9.45 -9.55 -11.26
C GLY A 126 10.72 -9.84 -12.07
N LYS A 127 11.10 -11.11 -12.20
CA LYS A 127 12.24 -11.52 -13.04
C LYS A 127 12.07 -11.14 -14.50
N LEU A 128 10.88 -11.32 -15.08
CA LEU A 128 10.60 -10.95 -16.48
C LEU A 128 10.84 -9.46 -16.76
N LEU A 129 10.68 -8.60 -15.75
CA LEU A 129 10.87 -7.16 -15.84
C LEU A 129 12.17 -6.70 -15.16
N LEU A 130 13.15 -7.60 -14.96
CA LEU A 130 14.45 -7.30 -14.33
C LEU A 130 14.34 -6.76 -12.89
N GLY A 131 13.27 -7.11 -12.18
CA GLY A 131 13.05 -6.82 -10.76
C GLY A 131 13.41 -7.99 -9.83
N PRO A 132 13.30 -7.81 -8.51
CA PRO A 132 13.43 -8.89 -7.54
C PRO A 132 12.48 -10.06 -7.84
N PRO A 133 12.92 -11.29 -7.53
CA PRO A 133 12.07 -12.46 -7.66
C PRO A 133 10.86 -12.36 -6.74
N HIS A 134 9.74 -12.92 -7.17
CA HIS A 134 8.57 -13.02 -6.30
C HIS A 134 8.76 -14.05 -5.18
N ARG A 135 8.09 -13.81 -4.05
CA ARG A 135 8.03 -14.68 -2.87
C ARG A 135 6.73 -15.48 -2.90
N SER A 136 6.61 -16.31 -3.95
CA SER A 136 5.43 -17.15 -4.23
C SER A 136 5.41 -18.46 -3.42
N SER A 137 6.55 -18.84 -2.82
CA SER A 137 6.67 -20.06 -2.00
C SER A 137 7.37 -19.74 -0.67
N TYR A 138 6.87 -20.32 0.42
CA TYR A 138 7.54 -20.40 1.73
C TYR A 138 7.70 -21.87 2.09
N ASP A 139 8.76 -22.24 2.81
CA ASP A 139 8.94 -23.62 3.28
C ASP A 139 7.70 -24.11 4.03
N GLY A 140 7.07 -25.16 3.48
CA GLY A 140 5.86 -25.78 4.02
C GLY A 140 4.52 -25.28 3.46
N PHE A 141 4.50 -24.34 2.50
CA PHE A 141 3.25 -23.87 1.88
C PHE A 141 3.17 -24.13 0.37
N ASP A 142 1.95 -24.41 -0.06
CA ASP A 142 1.55 -24.53 -1.46
C ASP A 142 1.69 -23.17 -2.19
N TYR A 143 1.93 -23.18 -3.50
CA TYR A 143 2.21 -21.96 -4.30
C TYR A 143 1.19 -20.84 -4.11
N ARG A 144 1.70 -19.64 -3.79
CA ARG A 144 0.91 -18.42 -3.56
C ARG A 144 1.15 -17.41 -4.68
N ALA A 145 0.15 -17.20 -5.50
CA ALA A 145 0.21 -16.17 -6.53
C ALA A 145 0.33 -14.76 -5.91
N THR A 146 1.12 -13.91 -6.58
CA THR A 146 1.44 -12.52 -6.21
C THR A 146 1.02 -11.52 -7.29
N GLY A 147 0.56 -11.98 -8.45
CA GLY A 147 0.42 -11.16 -9.65
C GLY A 147 1.75 -10.51 -10.03
N VAL A 148 1.71 -9.26 -10.49
CA VAL A 148 2.92 -8.49 -10.87
C VAL A 148 3.76 -8.01 -9.67
N PHE A 149 3.43 -8.41 -8.44
CA PHE A 149 4.10 -7.95 -7.24
C PHE A 149 5.06 -9.00 -6.69
N ALA A 150 6.01 -8.56 -5.86
CA ALA A 150 6.97 -9.46 -5.24
C ALA A 150 6.36 -10.29 -4.09
N GLU A 151 5.24 -9.87 -3.49
CA GLU A 151 4.63 -10.57 -2.35
C GLU A 151 3.10 -10.60 -2.41
N PRO A 152 2.45 -11.66 -1.89
CA PRO A 152 0.99 -11.72 -1.82
C PRO A 152 0.38 -10.59 -1.02
N SER A 153 1.02 -10.13 0.07
CA SER A 153 0.50 -9.01 0.85
C SER A 153 0.63 -7.66 0.14
N ILE A 154 1.62 -7.50 -0.74
CA ILE A 154 1.78 -6.30 -1.56
C ILE A 154 0.69 -6.26 -2.63
N PHE A 155 0.41 -7.40 -3.27
CA PHE A 155 -0.76 -7.54 -4.14
C PHE A 155 -2.05 -7.14 -3.43
N SER A 156 -2.27 -7.67 -2.23
CA SER A 156 -3.48 -7.41 -1.46
C SER A 156 -3.64 -5.94 -1.07
N ILE A 157 -2.56 -5.21 -0.71
CA ILE A 157 -2.70 -3.78 -0.37
C ILE A 157 -2.98 -2.90 -1.59
N HIS A 158 -2.40 -3.20 -2.75
CA HIS A 158 -2.70 -2.49 -3.99
C HIS A 158 -4.14 -2.76 -4.43
N MET A 159 -4.56 -4.02 -4.37
CA MET A 159 -5.91 -4.42 -4.71
C MET A 159 -6.94 -3.76 -3.76
N LEU A 160 -6.70 -3.80 -2.45
CA LEU A 160 -7.57 -3.17 -1.46
C LEU A 160 -7.72 -1.67 -1.69
N THR A 161 -6.62 -0.97 -1.98
CA THR A 161 -6.64 0.46 -2.32
C THR A 161 -7.57 0.75 -3.49
N LEU A 162 -7.44 -0.02 -4.59
CA LEU A 162 -8.28 0.13 -5.77
C LEU A 162 -9.75 -0.21 -5.50
N LEU A 163 -10.04 -1.23 -4.69
CA LEU A 163 -11.40 -1.59 -4.31
C LEU A 163 -12.06 -0.52 -3.46
N VAL A 164 -11.32 0.08 -2.51
CA VAL A 164 -11.80 1.24 -1.74
C VAL A 164 -12.12 2.39 -2.69
N MET A 165 -11.20 2.77 -3.58
CA MET A 165 -11.43 3.82 -4.59
C MET A 165 -12.69 3.54 -5.44
N LYS A 166 -12.86 2.31 -5.91
CA LYS A 166 -14.04 1.90 -6.68
C LYS A 166 -15.32 2.05 -5.87
N TYR A 167 -15.32 1.62 -4.61
CA TYR A 167 -16.47 1.76 -3.74
C TYR A 167 -16.80 3.24 -3.49
N ILE A 168 -15.80 4.11 -3.33
CA ILE A 168 -16.01 5.57 -3.22
C ILE A 168 -16.75 6.14 -4.45
N LEU A 169 -16.40 5.65 -5.65
CA LEU A 169 -16.95 6.12 -6.93
C LEU A 169 -18.37 5.57 -7.20
N GLU A 170 -18.63 4.33 -6.83
CA GLU A 170 -19.86 3.61 -7.24
C GLU A 170 -20.85 3.38 -6.09
N ASN A 171 -20.39 3.42 -4.84
CA ASN A 171 -21.14 3.11 -3.62
C ASN A 171 -21.88 1.75 -3.68
N LYS A 172 -21.32 0.81 -4.45
CA LYS A 172 -21.82 -0.55 -4.61
C LYS A 172 -20.69 -1.49 -5.01
N ASN A 173 -20.84 -2.76 -4.67
CA ASN A 173 -19.92 -3.82 -5.07
C ASN A 173 -20.42 -4.48 -6.37
N SER A 174 -19.58 -4.46 -7.41
CA SER A 174 -19.83 -5.17 -8.67
C SER A 174 -19.27 -6.60 -8.63
N ILE A 175 -19.63 -7.47 -9.57
CA ILE A 175 -19.03 -8.83 -9.69
C ILE A 175 -17.50 -8.81 -9.73
N MET A 176 -16.91 -7.80 -10.39
CA MET A 176 -15.46 -7.60 -10.45
C MET A 176 -14.83 -7.38 -9.06
N VAL A 177 -15.54 -6.74 -8.13
CA VAL A 177 -15.08 -6.54 -6.74
C VAL A 177 -15.03 -7.89 -6.03
N TYR A 178 -16.05 -8.73 -6.21
CA TYR A 178 -16.08 -10.06 -5.61
C TYR A 178 -14.98 -10.98 -6.17
N ILE A 179 -14.70 -10.91 -7.48
CA ILE A 179 -13.59 -11.64 -8.09
C ILE A 179 -12.24 -11.16 -7.52
N ALA A 180 -12.05 -9.85 -7.37
CA ALA A 180 -10.84 -9.30 -6.77
C ALA A 180 -10.65 -9.74 -5.30
N LEU A 181 -11.72 -9.72 -4.50
CA LEU A 181 -11.71 -10.20 -3.12
C LEU A 181 -11.40 -11.71 -3.04
N ALA A 182 -11.89 -12.51 -3.99
CA ALA A 182 -11.55 -13.92 -4.09
C ALA A 182 -10.05 -14.12 -4.43
N CYS A 183 -9.51 -13.38 -5.40
CA CYS A 183 -8.06 -13.40 -5.70
C CYS A 183 -7.23 -13.03 -4.47
N MET A 184 -7.66 -11.99 -3.74
CA MET A 184 -7.06 -11.60 -2.47
C MET A 184 -7.09 -12.74 -1.44
N ALA A 185 -8.22 -13.42 -1.24
CA ALA A 185 -8.29 -14.54 -0.30
C ALA A 185 -7.38 -15.72 -0.72
N ILE A 186 -7.38 -16.05 -2.02
CA ILE A 186 -6.58 -17.15 -2.59
C ILE A 186 -5.07 -16.85 -2.56
N SER A 187 -4.66 -15.59 -2.47
CA SER A 187 -3.24 -15.23 -2.33
C SER A 187 -2.58 -15.78 -1.06
N GLY A 188 -3.37 -16.28 -0.10
CA GLY A 188 -2.86 -16.99 1.08
C GLY A 188 -2.14 -16.10 2.09
N SER A 189 -2.28 -14.77 1.97
CA SER A 189 -1.75 -13.83 2.96
C SER A 189 -2.75 -13.59 4.08
N THR A 190 -2.31 -13.74 5.34
CA THR A 190 -3.12 -13.42 6.53
C THR A 190 -3.66 -12.00 6.49
N PHE A 191 -2.83 -11.04 6.07
CA PHE A 191 -3.23 -9.64 5.88
C PHE A 191 -4.40 -9.52 4.90
N SER A 192 -4.36 -10.30 3.82
CA SER A 192 -5.39 -10.30 2.78
C SER A 192 -6.74 -10.77 3.31
N VAL A 193 -6.75 -11.90 4.05
CA VAL A 193 -7.97 -12.46 4.63
C VAL A 193 -8.64 -11.47 5.59
N ILE A 194 -7.86 -10.83 6.46
CA ILE A 194 -8.35 -9.80 7.38
C ILE A 194 -8.93 -8.62 6.59
N CYS A 195 -8.23 -8.14 5.56
CA CYS A 195 -8.69 -7.01 4.76
C CYS A 195 -9.96 -7.32 3.95
N VAL A 196 -10.09 -8.55 3.42
CA VAL A 196 -11.30 -9.00 2.73
C VAL A 196 -12.49 -8.97 3.69
N ALA A 197 -12.34 -9.52 4.90
CA ALA A 197 -13.40 -9.50 5.91
C ALA A 197 -13.80 -8.07 6.31
N LEU A 198 -12.82 -7.21 6.63
CA LEU A 198 -13.07 -5.82 7.00
C LEU A 198 -13.72 -5.04 5.85
N PHE A 199 -13.24 -5.18 4.61
CA PHE A 199 -13.86 -4.54 3.45
C PHE A 199 -15.31 -4.99 3.26
N PHE A 200 -15.58 -6.29 3.40
CA PHE A 200 -16.93 -6.85 3.28
C PHE A 200 -17.87 -6.27 4.34
N ILE A 201 -17.45 -6.27 5.62
CA ILE A 201 -18.19 -5.67 6.74
C ILE A 201 -18.49 -4.19 6.47
N LEU A 202 -17.52 -3.46 5.94
CA LEU A 202 -17.62 -2.02 5.68
C LEU A 202 -18.34 -1.67 4.38
N THR A 203 -18.64 -2.60 3.48
CA THR A 203 -19.26 -2.28 2.16
C THR A 203 -20.59 -2.96 1.90
N ILE A 204 -20.92 -4.02 2.63
CA ILE A 204 -22.20 -4.72 2.49
C ILE A 204 -23.22 -4.20 3.48
N LYS A 205 -24.48 -4.16 3.04
CA LYS A 205 -25.62 -3.99 3.95
C LYS A 205 -25.89 -5.36 4.56
N PHE A 206 -25.62 -5.51 5.85
CA PHE A 206 -25.90 -6.74 6.57
C PHE A 206 -27.39 -7.06 6.46
N THR A 207 -27.69 -8.12 5.73
CA THR A 207 -28.99 -8.78 5.77
C THR A 207 -28.76 -10.15 6.40
N ILE A 208 -29.82 -10.74 6.96
CA ILE A 208 -29.73 -12.07 7.59
C ILE A 208 -29.14 -13.11 6.63
N LYS A 209 -29.43 -13.01 5.32
CA LYS A 209 -28.87 -13.89 4.29
C LYS A 209 -27.34 -13.83 4.22
N TRP A 210 -26.77 -12.62 4.27
CA TRP A 210 -25.31 -12.43 4.25
C TRP A 210 -24.64 -12.84 5.55
N VAL A 211 -25.31 -12.64 6.69
CA VAL A 211 -24.82 -13.11 8.00
C VAL A 211 -24.76 -14.64 8.01
N VAL A 212 -25.86 -15.30 7.63
CA VAL A 212 -25.94 -16.76 7.58
C VAL A 212 -24.93 -17.35 6.59
N GLY A 213 -24.83 -16.78 5.38
CA GLY A 213 -23.85 -17.22 4.38
C GLY A 213 -22.40 -17.01 4.85
N GLY A 214 -22.11 -15.90 5.52
CA GLY A 214 -20.80 -15.62 6.11
C GLY A 214 -20.43 -16.60 7.23
N VAL A 215 -21.37 -16.88 8.14
CA VAL A 215 -21.18 -17.88 9.22
C VAL A 215 -20.97 -19.27 8.63
N ALA A 216 -21.79 -19.68 7.65
CA ALA A 216 -21.63 -20.97 6.97
C ALA A 216 -20.27 -21.09 6.29
N THR A 217 -19.84 -20.05 5.57
CA THR A 217 -18.52 -20.00 4.93
C THR A 217 -17.39 -20.06 5.97
N PHE A 218 -17.53 -19.35 7.09
CA PHE A 218 -16.56 -19.41 8.19
C PHE A 218 -16.46 -20.82 8.77
N PHE A 219 -17.57 -21.52 9.01
CA PHE A 219 -17.54 -22.91 9.48
C PHE A 219 -16.89 -23.87 8.48
N VAL A 220 -17.11 -23.69 7.17
CA VAL A 220 -16.47 -24.50 6.12
C VAL A 220 -14.96 -24.23 6.03
N LEU A 221 -14.55 -22.97 6.18
CA LEU A 221 -13.14 -22.58 6.07
C LEU A 221 -12.38 -22.66 7.39
N SER A 222 -13.05 -22.80 8.53
CA SER A 222 -12.42 -22.76 9.85
C SER A 222 -11.33 -23.82 10.05
N PRO A 223 -11.41 -25.05 9.53
CA PRO A 223 -10.32 -26.02 9.68
C PRO A 223 -9.05 -25.56 8.97
N ILE A 224 -9.18 -25.05 7.75
CA ILE A 224 -8.05 -24.52 6.95
C ILE A 224 -7.45 -23.30 7.64
N VAL A 225 -8.30 -22.40 8.16
CA VAL A 225 -7.83 -21.22 8.91
C VAL A 225 -7.13 -21.63 10.21
N TYR A 226 -7.67 -22.63 10.92
CA TYR A 226 -7.11 -23.12 12.17
C TYR A 226 -5.73 -23.74 11.98
N GLU A 227 -5.55 -24.62 11.00
CA GLU A 227 -4.25 -25.22 10.67
C GLU A 227 -3.22 -24.14 10.31
N ASN A 228 -3.62 -23.14 9.52
CA ASN A 228 -2.75 -22.03 9.16
C ASN A 228 -2.35 -21.17 10.37
N ILE A 229 -3.27 -20.92 11.30
CA ILE A 229 -2.97 -20.20 12.54
C ILE A 229 -2.02 -21.03 13.42
N LEU A 230 -2.27 -22.32 13.60
CA LEU A 230 -1.40 -23.19 14.39
C LEU A 230 0.02 -23.26 13.80
N TRP A 231 0.13 -23.46 12.48
CA TRP A 231 1.40 -23.46 11.79
C TRP A 231 2.14 -22.13 12.01
N ARG A 232 1.44 -21.00 11.84
CA ARG A 232 2.00 -19.67 12.04
C ARG A 232 2.48 -19.45 13.47
N MET A 233 1.68 -19.87 14.46
CA MET A 233 2.03 -19.80 15.88
C MET A 233 3.30 -20.60 16.18
N SER A 234 3.42 -21.80 15.60
CA SER A 234 4.64 -22.63 15.77
C SER A 234 5.87 -21.97 15.15
N TYR A 235 5.72 -21.34 13.98
CA TYR A 235 6.79 -20.61 13.30
C TYR A 235 7.23 -19.37 14.09
N VAL A 236 6.27 -18.61 14.65
CA VAL A 236 6.55 -17.47 15.55
C VAL A 236 7.29 -17.95 16.80
N ALA A 237 6.80 -19.01 17.45
CA ALA A 237 7.42 -19.55 18.66
C ALA A 237 8.84 -20.08 18.43
N SER A 238 9.12 -20.62 17.24
CA SER A 238 10.45 -21.08 16.84
C SER A 238 11.43 -19.96 16.48
N GLY A 239 10.98 -18.70 16.42
CA GLY A 239 11.77 -17.57 15.97
C GLY A 239 11.97 -17.48 14.45
N ASN A 240 11.56 -18.51 13.69
CA ASN A 240 11.72 -18.58 12.24
C ASN A 240 10.72 -17.72 11.46
N ASP A 241 9.75 -17.09 12.14
CA ASP A 241 8.87 -16.12 11.50
C ASP A 241 9.56 -14.75 11.32
N GLY A 242 10.32 -14.64 10.23
CA GLY A 242 10.92 -13.38 9.82
C GLY A 242 9.92 -12.22 9.76
N SER A 243 8.66 -12.41 9.35
CA SER A 243 7.75 -11.26 9.21
C SER A 243 7.28 -10.68 10.54
N THR A 244 6.89 -11.51 11.52
CA THR A 244 6.41 -10.99 12.82
C THR A 244 7.57 -10.63 13.73
N SER A 245 8.59 -11.48 13.80
CA SER A 245 9.75 -11.27 14.69
C SER A 245 10.52 -10.00 14.30
N TYR A 246 10.70 -9.73 13.00
CA TYR A 246 11.34 -8.50 12.54
C TYR A 246 10.54 -7.24 12.88
N LYS A 247 9.20 -7.27 12.81
CA LYS A 247 8.35 -6.14 13.24
C LYS A 247 8.47 -5.87 14.73
N LEU A 248 8.47 -6.92 15.55
CA LEU A 248 8.64 -6.78 17.00
C LEU A 248 10.04 -6.24 17.35
N ASN A 249 11.09 -6.73 16.68
CA ASN A 249 12.45 -6.22 16.87
C ASN A 249 12.57 -4.75 16.44
N LEU A 250 11.96 -4.35 15.31
CA LEU A 250 11.93 -2.96 14.86
C LEU A 250 11.15 -2.05 15.83
N LEU A 251 10.08 -2.54 16.44
CA LEU A 251 9.38 -1.78 17.49
C LEU A 251 10.22 -1.68 18.77
N LYS A 252 10.95 -2.73 19.12
CA LYS A 252 11.82 -2.77 20.29
C LYS A 252 12.93 -1.74 20.19
N THR A 253 13.55 -1.57 19.01
CA THR A 253 14.59 -0.55 18.80
C THR A 253 14.10 0.89 19.04
N LEU A 254 12.82 1.16 18.84
CA LEU A 254 12.23 2.47 19.15
C LEU A 254 12.29 2.79 20.66
N TYR A 255 12.20 1.78 21.53
CA TYR A 255 12.17 1.97 22.98
C TYR A 255 13.54 1.80 23.65
N GLU A 256 14.46 1.07 23.02
CA GLU A 256 15.79 0.80 23.56
C GLU A 256 16.83 1.87 23.20
N ASP A 257 16.62 2.61 22.11
CA ASP A 257 17.55 3.63 21.64
C ASP A 257 16.87 5.02 21.67
N ALA A 258 17.35 5.89 22.55
CA ALA A 258 16.83 7.25 22.70
C ALA A 258 17.03 8.10 21.43
N THR A 259 18.06 7.85 20.64
CA THR A 259 18.28 8.51 19.35
C THR A 259 17.17 8.08 18.39
N VAL A 260 16.98 6.77 18.21
CA VAL A 260 15.93 6.22 17.33
C VAL A 260 14.53 6.67 17.77
N PHE A 261 14.26 6.72 19.08
CA PHE A 261 13.00 7.23 19.60
C PHE A 261 12.72 8.67 19.10
N ASN A 262 13.74 9.54 19.14
CA ASN A 262 13.57 10.96 18.84
C ASN A 262 13.60 11.26 17.33
N ILE A 263 14.54 10.68 16.59
CA ILE A 263 14.79 11.02 15.18
C ILE A 263 14.33 9.95 14.19
N GLY A 264 14.00 8.75 14.68
CA GLY A 264 13.59 7.59 13.88
C GLY A 264 14.77 6.78 13.37
N HIS A 265 14.46 5.77 12.54
CA HIS A 265 15.44 5.01 11.78
C HIS A 265 15.88 5.72 10.48
N GLY A 266 15.17 6.77 10.08
CA GLY A 266 15.33 7.41 8.78
C GLY A 266 14.65 6.61 7.67
N MET A 267 14.59 7.19 6.47
CA MET A 267 14.12 6.48 5.27
C MET A 267 15.22 5.53 4.80
N VAL A 268 15.35 4.42 5.51
CA VAL A 268 16.33 3.39 5.24
C VAL A 268 15.66 2.28 4.43
N GLY A 269 16.27 1.94 3.30
CA GLY A 269 15.84 0.82 2.49
C GLY A 269 16.64 -0.46 2.71
N TYR A 270 16.48 -1.40 1.78
CA TYR A 270 17.32 -2.59 1.72
C TYR A 270 18.74 -2.19 1.33
N TYR A 271 19.72 -2.48 2.20
CA TYR A 271 21.14 -2.36 1.88
C TYR A 271 21.91 -3.57 2.40
N GLU A 272 23.05 -3.84 1.77
CA GLU A 272 23.93 -4.95 2.14
C GLU A 272 24.43 -4.80 3.59
N ASN A 273 24.29 -5.85 4.39
CA ASN A 273 24.57 -5.90 5.83
C ASN A 273 23.64 -5.06 6.73
N ALA A 274 22.50 -4.58 6.20
CA ALA A 274 21.45 -4.01 7.03
C ALA A 274 20.88 -5.07 7.98
N PRO A 275 20.57 -4.73 9.24
CA PRO A 275 19.78 -5.61 10.08
C PRO A 275 18.44 -5.97 9.42
N ASP A 276 18.10 -7.26 9.39
CA ASP A 276 16.90 -7.74 8.68
C ASP A 276 15.59 -7.10 9.16
N TYR A 277 15.57 -6.61 10.40
CA TYR A 277 14.38 -5.95 10.93
C TYR A 277 14.03 -4.63 10.22
N LEU A 278 15.00 -3.96 9.57
CA LEU A 278 14.75 -2.73 8.79
C LEU A 278 13.88 -2.99 7.56
N GLN A 279 13.86 -4.23 7.04
CA GLN A 279 12.95 -4.62 5.96
C GLN A 279 11.48 -4.41 6.36
N SER A 280 11.18 -4.51 7.65
CA SER A 280 9.82 -4.33 8.18
C SER A 280 9.35 -2.87 8.16
N LEU A 281 10.21 -1.87 7.93
CA LEU A 281 9.79 -0.46 7.78
C LEU A 281 8.76 -0.30 6.64
N PHE A 282 8.85 -1.13 5.60
CA PHE A 282 7.92 -1.15 4.46
C PHE A 282 6.65 -1.98 4.73
N ASP A 283 6.54 -2.62 5.90
CA ASP A 283 5.49 -3.57 6.27
C ASP A 283 4.78 -3.18 7.59
N MET A 284 4.85 -1.90 7.96
CA MET A 284 4.12 -1.32 9.09
C MET A 284 2.89 -0.54 8.62
N THR A 285 2.01 -0.19 9.55
CA THR A 285 0.89 0.73 9.26
C THR A 285 1.43 2.10 8.85
N LEU A 286 0.62 2.93 8.17
CA LEU A 286 1.01 4.31 7.84
C LEU A 286 1.51 5.07 9.07
N PHE A 287 0.77 4.99 10.17
CA PHE A 287 1.08 5.70 11.41
C PHE A 287 2.30 5.11 12.13
N GLY A 288 2.42 3.78 12.16
CA GLY A 288 3.62 3.12 12.69
C GLY A 288 4.86 3.50 11.88
N SER A 289 4.74 3.55 10.56
CA SER A 289 5.84 3.93 9.66
C SER A 289 6.25 5.39 9.86
N ASN A 290 5.32 6.32 10.08
CA ASN A 290 5.68 7.71 10.38
C ASN A 290 6.57 7.80 11.63
N ILE A 291 6.19 7.10 12.70
CA ILE A 291 6.94 7.10 13.97
C ILE A 291 8.29 6.39 13.81
N LEU A 292 8.32 5.23 13.17
CA LEU A 292 9.56 4.46 13.01
C LEU A 292 10.56 5.12 12.07
N VAL A 293 10.09 5.80 11.02
CA VAL A 293 10.96 6.47 10.04
C VAL A 293 11.42 7.83 10.55
N PHE A 294 10.52 8.65 11.11
CA PHE A 294 10.82 10.04 11.47
C PHE A 294 10.99 10.29 12.97
N GLY A 295 10.85 9.26 13.80
CA GLY A 295 10.86 9.37 15.25
C GLY A 295 9.51 9.84 15.81
N PHE A 296 9.41 9.83 17.13
CA PHE A 296 8.18 10.15 17.84
C PHE A 296 7.65 11.56 17.51
N TRP A 297 8.54 12.56 17.48
CA TRP A 297 8.14 13.96 17.31
C TRP A 297 7.68 14.28 15.89
N LEU A 298 8.56 14.11 14.90
CA LEU A 298 8.23 14.40 13.51
C LEU A 298 7.19 13.42 12.96
N GLY A 299 7.31 12.14 13.32
CA GLY A 299 6.34 11.10 12.96
C GLY A 299 4.96 11.32 13.56
N GLY A 300 4.90 11.81 14.81
CA GLY A 300 3.66 12.21 15.48
C GLY A 300 2.99 13.39 14.78
N VAL A 301 3.75 14.45 14.47
CA VAL A 301 3.24 15.60 13.70
C VAL A 301 2.69 15.16 12.34
N LEU A 302 3.45 14.34 11.60
CA LEU A 302 3.02 13.85 10.29
C LEU A 302 1.74 12.99 10.40
N SER A 303 1.64 12.16 11.45
CA SER A 303 0.45 11.35 11.73
C SER A 303 -0.78 12.20 12.00
N ILE A 304 -0.67 13.25 12.80
CA ILE A 304 -1.75 14.20 13.06
C ILE A 304 -2.19 14.90 11.77
N ILE A 305 -1.23 15.28 10.91
CA ILE A 305 -1.53 15.90 9.61
C ILE A 305 -2.32 14.94 8.73
N TRP A 306 -1.94 13.66 8.65
CA TRP A 306 -2.68 12.65 7.90
C TRP A 306 -4.08 12.41 8.46
N VAL A 307 -4.23 12.27 9.78
CA VAL A 307 -5.56 12.12 10.40
C VAL A 307 -6.44 13.33 10.08
N THR A 308 -5.92 14.54 10.29
CA THR A 308 -6.62 15.79 9.98
C THR A 308 -7.01 15.85 8.50
N TYR A 309 -6.12 15.41 7.61
CA TYR A 309 -6.40 15.31 6.19
C TYR A 309 -7.57 14.36 5.92
N PHE A 310 -7.51 13.13 6.42
CA PHE A 310 -8.58 12.13 6.22
C PHE A 310 -9.92 12.62 6.75
N ILE A 311 -9.94 13.30 7.90
CA ILE A 311 -11.14 13.89 8.53
C ILE A 311 -11.68 15.07 7.71
N ARG A 312 -10.83 15.97 7.21
CA ARG A 312 -11.25 17.19 6.48
C ARG A 312 -12.07 16.89 5.22
N PHE A 313 -11.91 15.71 4.63
CA PHE A 313 -12.70 15.27 3.48
C PHE A 313 -14.00 14.52 3.84
N GLN A 314 -14.30 14.38 5.14
CA GLN A 314 -15.49 13.69 5.62
C GLN A 314 -16.65 14.66 5.88
N LYS A 315 -17.63 14.71 4.97
CA LYS A 315 -19.05 14.78 5.36
C LYS A 315 -19.66 13.37 5.49
N ILE A 316 -18.80 12.35 5.60
CA ILE A 316 -19.18 10.97 5.38
C ILE A 316 -19.30 10.25 6.72
N SER A 317 -20.18 9.27 6.77
CA SER A 317 -20.37 8.41 7.94
C SER A 317 -19.06 7.80 8.42
N LEU A 318 -18.96 7.55 9.74
CA LEU A 318 -17.83 6.84 10.38
C LEU A 318 -17.39 5.60 9.58
N ARG A 319 -18.36 4.86 9.04
CA ARG A 319 -18.15 3.71 8.16
C ARG A 319 -17.24 4.01 6.96
N MET A 320 -17.45 5.13 6.28
CA MET A 320 -16.62 5.52 5.14
C MET A 320 -15.24 5.99 5.58
N MET A 321 -15.16 6.71 6.70
CA MET A 321 -13.87 7.11 7.26
C MET A 321 -12.99 5.90 7.56
N ILE A 322 -13.56 4.87 8.20
CA ILE A 322 -12.87 3.59 8.46
C ILE A 322 -12.49 2.91 7.14
N LEU A 323 -13.40 2.90 6.14
CA LEU A 323 -13.10 2.33 4.82
C LEU A 323 -11.92 3.05 4.13
N CYS A 324 -11.82 4.38 4.26
CA CYS A 324 -10.70 5.16 3.71
C CYS A 324 -9.38 4.90 4.43
N LEU A 325 -9.41 4.57 5.73
CA LEU A 325 -8.25 4.23 6.53
C LEU A 325 -7.81 2.77 6.36
N LEU A 326 -8.68 1.90 5.83
CA LEU A 326 -8.40 0.47 5.68
C LEU A 326 -7.13 0.18 4.86
N PRO A 327 -6.83 0.86 3.73
CA PRO A 327 -5.54 0.70 3.06
C PRO A 327 -4.35 1.10 3.94
N CYS A 328 -4.50 2.07 4.85
CA CYS A 328 -3.40 2.56 5.69
C CYS A 328 -2.90 1.54 6.73
N LEU A 329 -3.51 0.35 6.81
CA LEU A 329 -3.00 -0.78 7.59
C LEU A 329 -1.64 -1.29 7.08
N LYS A 330 -1.35 -1.12 5.78
CA LYS A 330 -0.04 -1.48 5.18
C LYS A 330 0.40 -0.51 4.08
N LEU A 331 -0.48 0.35 3.58
CA LEU A 331 -0.14 1.38 2.61
C LEU A 331 0.53 2.56 3.31
N THR A 332 1.78 2.82 2.97
CA THR A 332 2.61 3.88 3.55
C THR A 332 3.11 4.84 2.47
N PHE A 333 3.66 5.99 2.87
CA PHE A 333 4.26 6.98 1.97
C PHE A 333 5.46 6.45 1.15
N LEU A 334 6.00 5.28 1.52
CA LEU A 334 7.06 4.58 0.82
C LEU A 334 6.56 3.95 -0.50
N PHE A 335 5.24 3.77 -0.66
CA PHE A 335 4.64 3.25 -1.89
C PHE A 335 4.10 4.40 -2.76
N PRO A 336 4.44 4.48 -4.05
CA PRO A 336 3.89 5.50 -4.96
C PRO A 336 2.36 5.52 -5.02
N ILE A 337 1.70 4.36 -4.88
CA ILE A 337 0.23 4.26 -4.86
C ILE A 337 -0.39 5.00 -3.65
N PHE A 338 0.35 5.23 -2.56
CA PHE A 338 -0.12 6.07 -1.45
C PHE A 338 -0.38 7.51 -1.90
N TRP A 339 0.57 8.10 -2.63
CA TRP A 339 0.46 9.47 -3.11
C TRP A 339 -0.67 9.63 -4.12
N LEU A 340 -0.86 8.62 -4.97
CA LEU A 340 -2.01 8.52 -5.85
C LEU A 340 -3.32 8.46 -5.06
N TYR A 341 -3.39 7.57 -4.08
CA TYR A 341 -4.58 7.37 -3.26
C TYR A 341 -4.96 8.66 -2.52
N LEU A 342 -3.97 9.33 -1.94
CA LEU A 342 -4.14 10.64 -1.31
C LEU A 342 -4.69 11.67 -2.30
N ALA A 343 -4.12 11.73 -3.50
CA ALA A 343 -4.57 12.66 -4.53
C ALA A 343 -5.99 12.35 -5.04
N PHE A 344 -6.37 11.07 -5.12
CA PHE A 344 -7.74 10.64 -5.41
C PHE A 344 -8.72 11.13 -4.34
N LEU A 345 -8.37 10.99 -3.05
CA LEU A 345 -9.21 11.45 -1.95
C LEU A 345 -9.38 12.98 -1.98
N ALA A 346 -8.27 13.73 -2.14
CA ALA A 346 -8.33 15.18 -2.36
C ALA A 346 -9.20 15.53 -3.56
N GLY A 347 -9.06 14.75 -4.64
CA GLY A 347 -9.74 14.91 -5.90
C GLY A 347 -11.24 14.77 -5.78
N TYR A 348 -11.67 13.56 -5.45
CA TYR A 348 -13.06 13.18 -5.43
C TYR A 348 -13.85 13.91 -4.35
N PHE A 349 -13.30 14.03 -3.13
CA PHE A 349 -14.01 14.69 -2.03
C PHE A 349 -13.86 16.20 -2.05
N GLY A 350 -12.68 16.73 -2.37
CA GLY A 350 -12.48 18.16 -2.45
C GLY A 350 -13.25 18.82 -3.60
N GLY A 351 -13.51 18.11 -4.72
CA GLY A 351 -14.28 18.65 -5.85
C GLY A 351 -15.78 18.74 -5.58
N LYS A 352 -16.31 17.89 -4.68
CA LYS A 352 -17.70 18.01 -4.18
C LYS A 352 -17.88 19.19 -3.22
N ASN A 353 -16.81 19.72 -2.66
CA ASN A 353 -16.85 20.84 -1.71
C ASN A 353 -16.82 22.22 -2.41
N GLU A 354 -16.56 22.30 -3.71
CA GLU A 354 -16.55 23.58 -4.47
C GLU A 354 -17.91 23.91 -5.12
N LYS A 355 -18.96 23.10 -4.87
CA LYS A 355 -20.32 23.33 -5.39
C LYS A 355 -21.35 23.78 -4.35
N TYR A 356 -20.88 24.28 -3.21
CA TYR A 356 -21.71 24.99 -2.21
C TYR A 356 -20.97 26.21 -1.69
#